data_AF-A0A0F3N2P6-F1
#
_entry.id   AF-A0A0F3N2P6-F1
#
_cell.length_a   1.000
_cell.length_b   1.000
_cell.length_c   1.000
_cell.angle_alpha   90.00
_cell.angle_beta   90.00
_cell.angle_gamma   90.00
#
_symmetry.space_group_name_H-M   'P 1'
#
loop_
_entity.id
_entity.type
_entity.pdbx_description
1 polymer ?
#
loop_
_entity_poly.entity_id
_entity_poly.type
_entity_poly.pdbx_seq_one_letter_code
_entity_poly.pdbx_strand_id
1 'polypeptide(L)' 'MSFQKFQKFAKNNLNEKECFEIIHYIAANPDQGDIIKGTGGIRKL' A
#
# COMPACT_ATOMS: atom_id res chain seq x y z
N MET A 1 -9.18 0.31 -10.46
CA MET A 1 -9.10 -1.08 -9.96
C MET A 1 -10.14 -1.26 -8.86
N SER A 2 -10.91 -2.35 -8.82
CA SER A 2 -11.87 -2.57 -7.72
C SER A 2 -11.17 -3.09 -6.46
N PHE A 3 -11.79 -2.93 -5.29
CA PHE A 3 -11.24 -3.42 -4.03
C PHE A 3 -10.98 -4.93 -4.05
N GLN A 4 -11.91 -5.74 -4.59
CA GLN A 4 -11.67 -7.19 -4.70
C GLN A 4 -10.49 -7.52 -5.62
N LYS A 5 -10.29 -6.75 -6.71
CA LYS A 5 -9.13 -6.92 -7.60
C LYS A 5 -7.82 -6.57 -6.89
N PHE A 6 -7.82 -5.52 -6.07
CA PHE A 6 -6.65 -5.17 -5.25
C PHE A 6 -6.31 -6.28 -4.25
N GLN A 7 -7.30 -6.78 -3.50
CA GLN A 7 -7.08 -7.84 -2.51
C GLN A 7 -6.52 -9.11 -3.17
N LYS A 8 -7.03 -9.49 -4.34
CA LYS A 8 -6.50 -10.63 -5.10
C LYS A 8 -5.07 -10.40 -5.56
N PHE A 9 -4.77 -9.20 -6.07
CA PHE A 9 -3.41 -8.83 -6.47
C PHE A 9 -2.44 -8.90 -5.29
N ALA A 10 -2.80 -8.30 -4.15
CA ALA A 10 -1.96 -8.29 -2.95
C ALA A 10 -1.65 -9.72 -2.48
N LYS A 11 -2.65 -10.60 -2.37
CA LYS A 11 -2.46 -12.02 -1.97
C LYS A 11 -1.58 -12.82 -2.93
N ASN A 12 -1.52 -12.42 -4.20
CA ASN A 12 -0.69 -13.10 -5.20
C ASN A 12 0.76 -12.61 -5.21
N ASN A 13 1.03 -11.42 -4.66
CA ASN A 13 2.36 -10.78 -4.74
C ASN A 13 3.03 -10.60 -3.38
N LEU A 14 2.28 -10.72 -2.28
CA LEU A 14 2.78 -10.60 -0.92
C LEU A 14 2.34 -11.82 -0.11
N ASN A 15 3.28 -12.40 0.62
CA ASN A 15 2.95 -13.34 1.68
C ASN A 15 2.47 -12.60 2.94
N GLU A 16 1.98 -13.36 3.94
CA GLU A 16 1.40 -12.78 5.15
C GLU A 16 2.40 -11.92 5.94
N LYS A 17 3.67 -12.34 6.00
CA LYS A 17 4.74 -11.59 6.69
C LYS A 17 5.04 -10.27 5.98
N GLU A 18 5.17 -10.28 4.66
CA GLU A 18 5.41 -9.05 3.87
C GLU A 18 4.23 -8.08 3.98
N CYS A 19 3.01 -8.60 3.99
CA CYS A 19 1.79 -7.81 4.20
C CYS A 19 1.77 -7.18 5.60
N PHE A 20 2.15 -7.94 6.64
CA PHE A 20 2.27 -7.43 8.00
C PHE A 20 3.34 -6.32 8.09
N GLU A 21 4.52 -6.55 7.52
CA GLU A 21 5.63 -5.60 7.53
C GLU A 21 5.27 -4.30 6.82
N ILE A 22 4.65 -4.34 5.63
CA ILE A 22 4.30 -3.12 4.89
C ILE A 22 3.20 -2.32 5.60
N ILE A 23 2.20 -2.98 6.21
CA ILE A 23 1.16 -2.31 6.99
C ILE A 23 1.77 -1.61 8.21
N HIS A 24 2.64 -2.31 8.95
CA HIS A 24 3.32 -1.73 10.11
C HIS A 24 4.23 -0.57 9.74
N TYR A 25 4.97 -0.69 8.63
CA TYR A 25 5.83 0.38 8.12
C TYR A 25 5.02 1.64 7.78
N ILE A 26 3.90 1.49 7.07
CA ILE A 26 3.01 2.61 6.70
C ILE A 26 2.42 3.25 7.96
N ALA A 27 1.94 2.45 8.91
CA ALA A 27 1.35 2.95 10.15
C ALA A 27 2.35 3.76 10.99
N ALA A 28 3.62 3.33 11.02
CA ALA A 28 4.69 4.04 11.73
C ALA A 28 5.20 5.29 10.98
N ASN A 29 5.02 5.34 9.65
CA ASN A 29 5.56 6.39 8.79
C ASN A 29 4.50 6.92 7.81
N PRO A 30 3.44 7.61 8.28
CA PRO A 30 2.30 7.98 7.45
C PRO A 30 2.63 8.93 6.28
N ASP A 31 3.75 9.66 6.36
CA ASP A 31 4.20 10.61 5.33
C ASP A 31 5.24 10.03 4.36
N GLN A 32 5.56 8.74 4.47
CA GLN A 32 6.49 8.08 3.55
C GLN A 32 5.90 7.90 2.15
N GLY A 33 6.80 7.89 1.16
CA GLY A 33 6.46 7.74 -0.25
C GLY A 33 6.19 9.05 -0.97
N ASP A 34 6.33 8.97 -2.30
CA ASP A 34 6.20 10.12 -3.20
C ASP A 34 4.74 10.52 -3.38
N ILE A 35 4.43 11.80 -3.17
CA ILE A 35 3.09 12.33 -3.43
C ILE A 35 2.82 12.29 -4.94
N ILE A 36 1.76 11.57 -5.32
CA ILE A 36 1.27 11.56 -6.69
C ILE A 36 0.44 12.82 -6.91
N LYS A 37 0.98 13.78 -7.67
CA LYS A 37 0.30 15.06 -7.95
C LYS A 37 -1.06 14.84 -8.61
N GLY A 38 -2.04 15.68 -8.25
CA GLY A 38 -3.40 15.62 -8.80
C GLY A 38 -4.32 14.54 -8.20
N THR A 39 -3.87 13.81 -7.18
CA THR A 39 -4.65 12.72 -6.56
C THR A 39 -5.25 13.07 -5.19
N GLY A 40 -5.02 14.29 -4.70
CA GLY A 40 -5.48 14.69 -3.36
C GLY A 40 -4.69 14.06 -2.20
N GLY A 41 -3.46 13.62 -2.43
CA GLY A 41 -2.55 13.15 -1.38
C GLY A 41 -2.26 11.65 -1.38
N ILE A 42 -2.55 10.93 -2.47
CA ILE A 42 -2.10 9.54 -2.61
C ILE A 42 -0.58 9.50 -2.70
N ARG A 43 0.05 8.57 -1.98
CA ARG A 43 1.49 8.36 -1.95
C ARG A 43 1.88 7.04 -2.61
N LYS A 44 3.02 6.99 -3.29
CA LYS A 44 3.64 5.77 -3.84
C LYS A 44 4.86 5.40 -3.00
N LEU A 45 4.89 4.14 -2.55
CA LEU A 45 6.01 3.52 -1.82
C LEU A 45 6.80 2.59 -2.74
#